data_AF-A0A1I5PDE3-F1
#
_entry.id   AF-A0A1I5PDE3-F1
#
_cell.length_a   1.000
_cell.length_b   1.000
_cell.length_c   1.000
_cell.angle_alpha   90.00
_cell.angle_beta   90.00
_cell.angle_gamma   90.00
#
_symmetry.space_group_name_H-M   'P 1'
#
loop_
_entity.id
_entity.type
_entity.pdbx_description
1 polymer ?
#
loop_
_entity_poly.entity_id
_entity_poly.type
_entity_poly.pdbx_seq_one_letter_code
_entity_poly.pdbx_strand_id
1 'polypeptide(L)'
;MNSPRTTLYRDKQNAKFMGVLSGIADYTGVNALWIRLGFLILAVSMGWPILAYFVAGILLNKKPAHLYSEPAEQKYWQGVRQNPKRTAREIRGKMKDIDRRLADVETFYVSNNPRLTAEIERLR
;
A
#
# COMPACT_ATOMS: atom_id res chain seq x y z
N MET A 1 -14.60 9.24 4.08
CA MET A 1 -13.49 10.06 3.53
C MET A 1 -12.51 9.13 2.83
N ASN A 2 -12.39 9.21 1.49
CA ASN A 2 -11.39 8.43 0.76
C ASN A 2 -10.03 9.10 0.94
N SER A 3 -9.01 8.35 1.36
CA SER A 3 -7.64 8.87 1.43
C SER A 3 -7.14 9.14 0.01
N PRO A 4 -6.34 10.20 -0.23
CA PRO A 4 -5.65 10.40 -1.51
C PRO A 4 -4.85 9.16 -1.92
N ARG A 5 -4.37 8.37 -0.95
CA ARG A 5 -3.65 7.12 -1.21
C ARG A 5 -4.55 5.91 -1.42
N THR A 6 -5.87 6.06 -1.50
CA THR A 6 -6.82 4.98 -1.84
C THR A 6 -7.68 5.28 -3.05
N THR A 7 -7.51 6.42 -3.71
CA THR A 7 -8.30 6.80 -4.89
C THR A 7 -7.72 6.23 -6.20
N LEU A 8 -8.61 5.99 -7.16
CA LEU A 8 -8.26 5.64 -8.54
C LEU A 8 -7.77 6.90 -9.25
N TYR A 9 -6.55 6.83 -9.77
CA TYR A 9 -5.95 7.89 -10.58
C TYR A 9 -5.62 7.41 -11.98
N ARG A 10 -5.59 8.36 -12.91
CA ARG A 10 -5.04 8.15 -14.24
C ARG A 10 -3.53 8.27 -14.18
N ASP A 11 -2.82 7.20 -14.54
CA ASP A 11 -1.37 7.24 -14.63
C ASP A 11 -0.92 7.70 -16.02
N LYS A 12 -0.57 9.00 -16.12
CA LYS A 12 0.01 9.58 -17.35
C LYS A 12 1.49 9.23 -17.56
N GLN A 13 2.23 8.82 -16.53
CA GLN A 13 3.67 8.56 -16.64
C GLN A 13 3.93 7.23 -17.37
N ASN A 14 3.11 6.21 -17.10
CA ASN A 14 3.18 4.91 -17.78
C ASN A 14 2.13 4.76 -18.90
N ALA A 15 1.61 5.87 -19.43
CA ALA A 15 0.54 5.88 -20.42
C ALA A 15 1.05 5.59 -21.84
N LYS A 16 0.34 4.74 -22.59
CA LYS A 16 0.46 4.66 -24.07
C LYS A 16 -0.58 5.53 -24.79
N PHE A 17 -1.81 5.58 -24.26
CA PHE A 17 -2.90 6.45 -24.73
C PHE A 17 -3.62 6.93 -23.48
N MET A 18 -3.83 8.22 -23.23
CA MET A 18 -4.57 8.80 -22.07
C MET A 18 -4.30 8.28 -20.62
N GLY A 19 -3.56 7.20 -20.34
CA GLY A 19 -3.20 6.74 -18.99
C GLY A 19 -4.30 6.04 -18.19
N VAL A 20 -5.45 5.73 -18.79
CA VAL A 20 -6.60 5.14 -18.06
C VAL A 20 -6.35 3.67 -17.75
N LEU A 21 -5.93 2.86 -18.74
CA LEU A 21 -5.63 1.43 -18.52
C LEU A 21 -4.44 1.23 -17.59
N SER A 22 -3.43 2.11 -17.66
CA SER A 22 -2.30 2.10 -16.71
C SER A 22 -2.76 2.49 -15.30
N GLY A 23 -3.70 3.43 -15.16
CA GLY A 23 -4.31 3.78 -13.88
C GLY A 23 -5.14 2.64 -13.26
N ILE A 24 -5.90 1.90 -14.09
CA ILE A 24 -6.65 0.72 -13.65
C ILE A 24 -5.68 -0.38 -13.20
N ALA A 25 -4.59 -0.60 -13.93
CA ALA A 25 -3.53 -1.54 -13.54
C ALA A 25 -2.90 -1.17 -12.20
N ASP A 26 -2.54 0.10 -12.02
CA ASP A 26 -1.99 0.62 -10.77
C ASP A 26 -2.95 0.52 -9.60
N TYR A 27 -4.25 0.63 -9.85
CA TYR A 27 -5.27 0.54 -8.81
C TYR A 27 -5.58 -0.90 -8.44
N THR A 28 -5.67 -1.78 -9.43
CA THR A 28 -6.01 -3.19 -9.25
C THR A 28 -4.81 -4.06 -8.90
N GLY A 29 -3.57 -3.58 -9.08
CA GLY A 29 -2.35 -4.38 -8.88
C GLY A 29 -2.13 -5.46 -9.96
N VAL A 30 -2.95 -5.49 -11.02
CA VAL A 30 -2.81 -6.42 -12.14
C VAL A 30 -1.83 -5.83 -13.17
N ASN A 31 -1.05 -6.68 -13.83
CA ASN A 31 -0.11 -6.23 -14.86
C ASN A 31 -0.85 -5.49 -15.99
N ALA A 32 -0.40 -4.28 -16.32
CA ALA A 32 -0.99 -3.41 -17.32
C ALA A 32 -1.10 -4.06 -18.71
N LEU A 33 -0.23 -5.03 -19.03
CA LEU A 33 -0.31 -5.78 -20.28
C LEU A 33 -1.60 -6.60 -20.39
N TRP A 34 -1.99 -7.32 -19.33
CA TRP A 34 -3.22 -8.12 -19.31
C TRP A 34 -4.47 -7.24 -19.41
N ILE A 35 -4.47 -6.10 -18.71
CA ILE A 35 -5.57 -5.13 -18.78
C ILE A 35 -5.71 -4.54 -20.19
N ARG A 36 -4.60 -4.23 -20.86
CA ARG A 36 -4.61 -3.76 -22.25
C ARG A 36 -5.11 -4.84 -23.21
N LEU A 37 -4.68 -6.09 -23.03
CA LEU A 37 -5.11 -7.20 -23.88
C LEU A 37 -6.61 -7.49 -23.72
N GLY A 38 -7.12 -7.53 -22.49
CA GLY A 38 -8.55 -7.68 -22.21
C GLY A 38 -9.37 -6.52 -22.79
N PHE A 39 -8.88 -5.29 -22.67
CA PHE A 39 -9.50 -4.13 -23.31
C PHE A 39 -9.53 -4.24 -24.84
N LEU A 40 -8.43 -4.69 -25.47
CA LEU A 40 -8.37 -4.86 -26.92
C LEU A 40 -9.38 -5.90 -27.39
N ILE A 41 -9.47 -7.04 -26.71
CA ILE A 41 -10.46 -8.09 -27.04
C ILE A 41 -11.88 -7.52 -26.92
N LEU A 42 -12.21 -6.86 -25.82
CA LEU A 42 -13.54 -6.25 -25.62
C LEU A 42 -13.85 -5.16 -26.65
N ALA A 43 -12.86 -4.32 -26.97
CA ALA A 43 -12.99 -3.26 -27.95
C ALA A 43 -13.25 -3.82 -29.35
N VAL A 44 -12.58 -4.90 -29.74
CA VAL A 44 -12.79 -5.57 -31.04
C VAL A 44 -14.13 -6.31 -31.07
N SER A 45 -14.54 -6.94 -29.97
CA SER A 45 -15.80 -7.69 -29.92
C SER A 45 -17.05 -6.80 -29.90
N MET A 46 -17.05 -5.69 -29.15
CA MET A 46 -18.27 -4.86 -28.99
C MET A 46 -18.13 -3.38 -29.40
N GLY A 47 -16.93 -2.85 -29.64
CA GLY A 47 -16.71 -1.45 -30.07
C GLY A 47 -16.93 -0.37 -29.02
N TRP A 48 -17.96 -0.47 -28.17
CA TRP A 48 -18.29 0.53 -27.13
C TRP A 48 -17.21 0.76 -26.04
N PRO A 49 -16.31 -0.19 -25.67
CA PRO A 49 -15.28 0.06 -24.67
C PRO A 49 -14.36 1.22 -25.05
N ILE A 50 -14.23 1.51 -26.35
CA ILE A 50 -13.48 2.67 -26.86
C ILE A 50 -14.12 3.97 -26.38
N LEU A 51 -15.45 4.10 -26.42
CA LEU A 51 -16.15 5.28 -25.92
C LEU A 51 -16.01 5.41 -24.39
N ALA A 52 -16.17 4.30 -23.67
CA ALA A 52 -15.95 4.25 -22.22
C ALA A 52 -14.52 4.69 -21.85
N TYR A 53 -13.53 4.36 -22.69
CA TYR A 53 -12.14 4.77 -22.52
C TYR A 53 -11.97 6.30 -22.55
N PHE A 54 -12.60 6.97 -23.52
CA PHE A 54 -12.57 8.43 -23.63
C PHE A 54 -13.25 9.11 -22.44
N VAL A 55 -14.42 8.60 -22.05
CA VAL A 55 -15.19 9.10 -20.90
C VAL A 55 -14.36 8.97 -19.62
N ALA A 56 -13.75 7.80 -19.38
CA ALA A 56 -12.86 7.59 -18.25
C ALA A 56 -11.61 8.48 -18.33
N GLY A 57 -11.08 8.76 -19.53
CA GLY A 57 -9.95 9.66 -19.72
C GLY A 57 -10.21 11.11 -19.30
N ILE A 58 -11.46 11.54 -19.37
CA ILE A 58 -11.92 12.90 -19.00
C ILE A 58 -12.28 12.96 -17.51
N LEU A 59 -12.98 11.94 -16.99
CA LEU A 59 -13.42 11.89 -15.59
C LEU A 59 -12.29 11.62 -14.60
N LEU A 60 -11.25 10.89 -15.01
CA LEU A 60 -10.24 10.39 -14.08
C LEU A 60 -9.13 11.41 -13.80
N ASN A 61 -9.02 11.80 -12.53
CA ASN A 61 -8.01 12.75 -12.06
C ASN A 61 -6.59 12.25 -12.33
N LYS A 62 -5.70 13.18 -12.70
CA LYS A 62 -4.28 12.88 -12.95
C LYS A 62 -3.61 12.45 -11.64
N LYS A 63 -2.83 11.36 -11.68
CA LYS A 63 -1.97 10.94 -10.57
C LYS A 63 -0.99 12.07 -10.20
N PRO A 64 -0.94 12.54 -8.95
CA PRO A 64 0.06 13.50 -8.51
C PRO A 64 1.46 12.87 -8.58
N ALA A 65 2.44 13.64 -9.07
CA ALA A 65 3.76 13.11 -9.45
C ALA A 65 4.59 12.55 -8.29
N HIS A 66 4.31 12.98 -7.05
CA HIS A 66 4.99 12.59 -5.83
C HIS A 66 4.05 11.89 -4.83
N LEU A 67 3.00 11.22 -5.31
CA LEU A 67 2.04 10.54 -4.44
C LEU A 67 2.68 9.41 -3.61
N TYR A 68 3.68 8.75 -4.18
CA TYR A 68 4.49 7.74 -3.54
C TYR A 68 5.94 8.12 -3.71
N SER A 69 6.71 8.07 -2.63
CA SER A 69 8.14 8.38 -2.67
C SER A 69 8.94 7.17 -3.15
N GLU A 70 8.44 5.97 -2.89
CA GLU A 70 9.14 4.72 -3.14
C GLU A 70 8.21 3.65 -3.77
N PRO A 71 8.71 2.78 -4.67
CA PRO A 71 7.92 1.70 -5.25
C PRO A 71 7.33 0.72 -4.22
N ALA A 72 8.00 0.53 -3.07
CA ALA A 72 7.51 -0.31 -1.97
C ALA A 72 6.24 0.29 -1.33
N GLU A 73 6.21 1.62 -1.17
CA GLU A 73 5.05 2.35 -0.63
C GLU A 73 3.82 2.18 -1.53
N GLN A 74 4.01 2.28 -2.86
CA GLN A 74 2.93 2.06 -3.83
C GLN A 74 2.32 0.66 -3.69
N LYS A 75 3.14 -0.40 -3.60
CA LYS A 75 2.67 -1.78 -3.43
C LYS A 75 1.95 -1.99 -2.10
N TYR A 76 2.43 -1.38 -1.03
CA TYR A 76 1.76 -1.40 0.27
C TYR A 76 0.33 -0.83 0.16
N TRP A 77 0.19 0.37 -0.41
CA TRP A 77 -1.12 1.01 -0.56
C TRP A 77 -2.03 0.27 -1.55
N GLN A 78 -1.49 -0.39 -2.57
CA GLN A 78 -2.25 -1.32 -3.41
C GLN A 78 -2.84 -2.48 -2.58
N GLY A 79 -2.03 -3.11 -1.73
CA GLY A 79 -2.48 -4.18 -0.84
C GLY A 79 -3.55 -3.73 0.15
N VAL A 80 -3.39 -2.54 0.75
CA VAL A 80 -4.38 -1.92 1.66
C VAL A 80 -5.74 -1.79 0.97
N ARG A 81 -5.77 -1.40 -0.31
CA ARG A 81 -7.01 -1.22 -1.09
C ARG A 81 -7.66 -2.54 -1.46
N GLN A 82 -6.86 -3.54 -1.88
CA GLN A 82 -7.39 -4.85 -2.29
C GLN A 82 -7.98 -5.64 -1.12
N ASN A 83 -7.30 -5.64 0.03
CA ASN A 83 -7.74 -6.40 1.19
C ASN A 83 -7.38 -5.69 2.51
N PRO A 84 -8.18 -4.68 2.93
CA PRO A 84 -7.90 -3.90 4.13
C PRO A 84 -7.89 -4.76 5.40
N LYS A 85 -8.71 -5.82 5.45
CA LYS A 85 -8.73 -6.75 6.60
C LYS A 85 -7.42 -7.51 6.75
N ARG A 86 -6.83 -7.98 5.65
CA ARG A 86 -5.54 -8.67 5.66
C ARG A 86 -4.42 -7.72 6.11
N THR A 87 -4.39 -6.51 5.55
CA THR A 87 -3.35 -5.54 5.92
C THR A 87 -3.47 -5.10 7.38
N ALA A 88 -4.68 -4.87 7.89
CA ALA A 88 -4.88 -4.58 9.31
C ALA A 88 -4.41 -5.72 10.23
N ARG A 89 -4.64 -6.98 9.83
CA ARG A 89 -4.15 -8.16 10.58
C ARG A 89 -2.62 -8.26 10.55
N GLU A 90 -2.00 -7.97 9.41
CA GLU A 90 -0.54 -7.94 9.29
C GLU A 90 0.08 -6.86 10.17
N ILE A 91 -0.50 -5.65 10.18
CA ILE A 91 -0.06 -4.54 11.04
C ILE A 91 -0.16 -4.93 12.52
N ARG A 92 -1.29 -5.52 12.95
CA ARG A 92 -1.45 -6.01 14.33
C ARG A 92 -0.43 -7.09 14.69
N GLY A 93 -0.09 -7.97 13.74
CA GLY A 93 0.98 -8.96 13.91
C GLY A 93 2.32 -8.28 14.18
N LYS A 94 2.72 -7.33 13.32
CA LYS A 94 3.97 -6.57 13.48
C LYS A 94 4.03 -5.78 14.79
N MET A 95 2.91 -5.17 15.19
CA MET A 95 2.83 -4.44 16.46
C MET A 95 3.09 -5.38 17.65
N LYS A 96 2.43 -6.54 17.67
CA LYS A 96 2.64 -7.54 18.72
C LYS A 96 4.10 -8.04 18.78
N ASP A 97 4.73 -8.20 17.63
CA ASP A 97 6.14 -8.62 17.56
C ASP A 97 7.08 -7.52 18.08
N ILE A 98 6.78 -6.25 17.81
CA ILE A 98 7.52 -5.11 18.36
C ILE A 98 7.35 -5.05 19.88
N ASP A 99 6.13 -5.20 20.39
CA ASP A 99 5.85 -5.19 21.83
C ASP A 99 6.64 -6.29 22.55
N ARG A 100 6.70 -7.49 21.95
CA ARG A 100 7.51 -8.60 22.48
C ARG A 100 9.00 -8.25 22.54
N ARG A 101 9.55 -7.69 21.46
CA ARG A 101 10.96 -7.31 21.40
C ARG A 101 11.29 -6.18 22.37
N LEU A 102 10.35 -5.27 22.61
CA LEU A 102 10.50 -4.19 23.58
C LEU A 102 10.57 -4.75 25.00
N ALA A 103 9.72 -5.72 25.34
CA ALA A 103 9.74 -6.39 26.63
C ALA A 103 11.07 -7.12 26.89
N ASP A 104 11.65 -7.74 25.86
CA ASP A 104 12.98 -8.39 25.97
C ASP A 104 14.09 -7.35 26.28
N VAL A 105 14.04 -6.18 25.63
CA VAL A 105 15.00 -5.09 25.88
C VAL A 105 14.82 -4.48 27.27
N GLU A 106 13.58 -4.29 27.71
CA GLU A 106 13.25 -3.82 29.06
C GLU A 106 13.81 -4.77 30.12
N THR A 107 13.64 -6.08 29.92
CA THR A 107 14.19 -7.12 30.80
C THR A 107 15.72 -7.02 30.88
N PHE A 108 16.41 -6.81 29.76
CA PHE A 108 17.87 -6.66 29.74
C PHE A 108 18.35 -5.42 30.52
N TYR A 109 17.63 -4.30 30.45
CA TYR A 109 17.98 -3.09 31.19
C TYR A 109 17.66 -3.18 32.69
N VAL A 110 16.49 -3.70 33.07
CA VAL A 110 16.06 -3.77 34.48
C VAL A 110 16.83 -4.86 35.24
N SER A 111 17.16 -5.98 34.59
CA SER A 111 17.89 -7.08 35.23
C SER A 111 19.39 -6.84 35.41
N ASN A 112 19.96 -5.75 34.87
CA ASN A 112 21.40 -5.49 34.92
C ASN A 112 21.88 -4.76 36.19
N ASN A 113 21.01 -4.52 37.20
CA ASN A 113 21.40 -3.91 38.48
C ASN A 113 21.05 -4.72 39.76
N PRO A 114 21.27 -6.04 39.82
CA PRO A 114 21.01 -6.82 41.03
C PRO A 114 21.99 -6.46 42.17
N ARG A 115 23.17 -5.90 41.83
CA ARG A 115 24.18 -5.47 42.80
C ARG A 115 23.74 -4.27 43.64
N LEU A 116 23.07 -3.27 43.04
CA LEU A 116 22.60 -2.08 43.77
C LEU A 116 21.49 -2.44 44.76
N THR A 117 20.56 -3.31 44.37
CA THR A 117 19.49 -3.78 45.27
C THR A 117 20.05 -4.58 46.45
N ALA A 118 21.02 -5.47 46.21
CA ALA A 118 21.65 -6.26 47.26
C ALA A 118 22.49 -5.40 48.24
N GLU A 119 23.08 -4.31 47.76
CA GLU A 119 23.88 -3.41 48.59
C GLU A 119 23.01 -2.48 49.46
N ILE A 120 21.81 -2.11 49.00
CA ILE A 120 20.80 -1.38 49.79
C ILE A 120 20.24 -2.26 50.92
N GLU A 121 19.96 -3.54 50.65
CA GLU A 121 19.47 -4.50 51.67
C GLU A 121 20.52 -4.74 52.77
N ARG A 122 21.81 -4.73 52.42
CA ARG A 122 22.93 -4.89 53.36
C ARG A 122 23.13 -3.69 54.30
N LEU A 123 22.71 -2.50 53.90
CA LEU A 123 22.86 -1.25 54.67
C LEU A 123 21.64 -0.93 55.55
N ARG A 124 20.61 -1.78 55.51
CA ARG A 124 19.41 -1.70 56.34
C ARG A 124 19.48 -2.67 57.51
#